data_AF-A0A2S4YAV2-F1
#
_entry.id   AF-A0A2S4YAV2-F1
#
_cell.length_a   1.000
_cell.length_b   1.000
_cell.length_c   1.000
_cell.angle_alpha   90.00
_cell.angle_beta   90.00
_cell.angle_gamma   90.00
#
_symmetry.space_group_name_H-M   'P 1'
#
loop_
_entity.id
_entity.type
_entity.pdbx_description
1 polymer ?
#
loop_
_entity_poly.entity_id
_entity_poly.type
_entity_poly.pdbx_seq_one_letter_code
_entity_poly.pdbx_strand_id
1 'polypeptide(L)'
;MAGLLVVVPVALLFAFGLGGAEDSVVVLSPLVTFALPPLTVIAFWWEDWPGSSLRPKWSACVDTLLIAAAGIALAMAGQRVIGQVDAVGIFDPTPGPGHSPLYPASLPLGLTAFTAILQLTLAFEGWPLKRLPRLVGGIAALALSWAVALLVQYVAYDFPAPPDSGLFSQSGPFSREDISVVLAVCGSWQVWLFIVWRGWPMNALRKRWLRIVVGNVLVLGGAALTYALAYGAGGVEPPAILAAATSFSAAGLLVGMLFEGALRPYLSAARERVATLAITVAVGAGLCIGLLAYANTLTWSTSSAEAWVGHASINALALGVILHVAVCHRWPLDDKTSALRQSEAPEQ
;
A
#
# COMPACT_ATOMS: atom_id res chain seq x y z
N MET A 1 17.63 7.63 -9.77
CA MET A 1 18.03 6.58 -10.73
C MET A 1 18.49 5.30 -10.02
N ALA A 2 19.46 5.34 -9.10
CA ALA A 2 19.92 4.15 -8.38
C ALA A 2 18.81 3.35 -7.67
N GLY A 3 17.81 4.02 -7.10
CA GLY A 3 16.67 3.34 -6.46
C GLY A 3 15.81 2.47 -7.39
N LEU A 4 15.76 2.78 -8.70
CA LEU A 4 15.05 1.91 -9.66
C LEU A 4 15.72 0.54 -9.80
N LEU A 5 17.04 0.45 -9.57
CA LEU A 5 17.77 -0.82 -9.59
C LEU A 5 17.34 -1.77 -8.46
N VAL A 6 16.67 -1.25 -7.43
CA VAL A 6 16.10 -2.04 -6.33
C VAL A 6 14.60 -2.22 -6.54
N VAL A 7 13.89 -1.13 -6.85
CA VAL A 7 12.42 -1.13 -6.99
C VAL A 7 11.97 -2.06 -8.11
N VAL A 8 12.62 -2.02 -9.28
CA VAL A 8 12.20 -2.83 -10.44
C VAL A 8 12.39 -4.33 -10.19
N PRO A 9 13.55 -4.83 -9.73
CA PRO A 9 13.68 -6.26 -9.42
C PRO A 9 12.73 -6.74 -8.33
N VAL A 10 12.51 -5.95 -7.27
CA VAL A 10 11.54 -6.29 -6.23
C VAL A 10 10.13 -6.36 -6.81
N ALA A 11 9.73 -5.36 -7.61
CA ALA A 11 8.42 -5.36 -8.26
C ALA A 11 8.23 -6.57 -9.18
N LEU A 12 9.24 -6.93 -9.98
CA LEU A 12 9.18 -8.12 -10.84
C LEU A 12 9.08 -9.41 -10.02
N LEU A 13 9.86 -9.52 -8.95
CA LEU A 13 9.82 -10.69 -8.06
C LEU A 13 8.44 -10.85 -7.42
N PHE A 14 7.82 -9.78 -6.93
CA PHE A 14 6.49 -9.88 -6.31
C PHE A 14 5.35 -10.02 -7.32
N ALA A 15 5.49 -9.48 -8.53
CA ALA A 15 4.46 -9.58 -9.57
C ALA A 15 4.40 -10.96 -10.24
N PHE A 16 5.52 -11.72 -10.24
CA PHE A 16 5.67 -12.97 -11.01
C PHE A 16 6.33 -14.13 -10.25
N GLY A 17 6.80 -13.93 -9.01
CA GLY A 17 7.76 -14.83 -8.37
C GLY A 17 7.21 -16.19 -7.91
N LEU A 18 5.91 -16.34 -7.71
CA LEU A 18 5.30 -17.64 -7.39
C LEU A 18 4.65 -18.19 -8.65
N GLY A 19 5.27 -19.14 -9.35
CA GLY A 19 4.65 -19.90 -10.44
C GLY A 19 4.22 -19.11 -11.69
N GLY A 20 4.15 -17.78 -11.63
CA GLY A 20 3.60 -16.89 -12.65
C GLY A 20 2.81 -15.73 -12.05
N ALA A 21 2.07 -15.03 -12.90
CA ALA A 21 1.29 -13.85 -12.52
C ALA A 21 0.07 -14.19 -11.64
N GLU A 22 -0.68 -15.24 -12.00
CA GLU A 22 -1.90 -15.66 -11.28
C GLU A 22 -1.61 -16.14 -9.86
N ASP A 23 -0.69 -17.09 -9.71
CA ASP A 23 -0.26 -17.61 -8.41
C ASP A 23 0.32 -16.50 -7.51
N SER A 24 1.04 -15.53 -8.09
CA SER A 24 1.55 -14.38 -7.35
C SER A 24 0.43 -13.47 -6.84
N VAL A 25 -0.63 -13.20 -7.61
CA VAL A 25 -1.77 -12.42 -7.09
C VAL A 25 -2.58 -13.20 -6.06
N VAL A 26 -2.71 -14.53 -6.19
CA VAL A 26 -3.46 -15.35 -5.24
C VAL A 26 -2.74 -15.46 -3.88
N VAL A 27 -1.40 -15.60 -3.88
CA VAL A 27 -0.63 -15.84 -2.65
C VAL A 27 0.10 -14.60 -2.14
N LEU A 28 0.84 -13.89 -2.99
CA LEU A 28 1.64 -12.74 -2.54
C LEU A 28 0.78 -11.51 -2.28
N SER A 29 -0.33 -11.32 -3.00
CA SER A 29 -1.19 -10.14 -2.80
C SER A 29 -1.72 -10.05 -1.36
N PRO A 30 -2.37 -11.09 -0.79
CA PRO A 30 -2.83 -11.03 0.60
C PRO A 30 -1.67 -10.94 1.59
N LEU A 31 -0.60 -11.71 1.39
CA LEU A 31 0.58 -11.70 2.28
C LEU A 31 1.21 -10.32 2.40
N VAL A 32 1.45 -9.67 1.26
CA VAL A 32 1.96 -8.29 1.25
C VAL A 32 0.95 -7.34 1.88
N THR A 33 -0.33 -7.48 1.54
CA THR A 33 -1.39 -6.63 2.10
C THR A 33 -1.40 -6.68 3.63
N PHE A 34 -1.22 -7.87 4.23
CA PHE A 34 -1.09 -8.01 5.69
C PHE A 34 0.25 -7.51 6.26
N ALA A 35 1.30 -7.43 5.45
CA ALA A 35 2.60 -6.87 5.83
C ALA A 35 2.65 -5.33 5.76
N LEU A 36 1.76 -4.68 4.98
CA LEU A 36 1.72 -3.22 4.83
C LEU A 36 1.38 -2.45 6.13
N PRO A 37 0.44 -2.90 7.00
CA PRO A 37 0.23 -2.24 8.28
C PRO A 37 1.45 -2.29 9.22
N PRO A 38 2.11 -3.45 9.47
CA PRO A 38 3.38 -3.49 10.19
C PRO A 38 4.47 -2.59 9.58
N LEU A 39 4.59 -2.57 8.25
CA LEU A 39 5.50 -1.67 7.56
C LEU A 39 5.19 -0.20 7.91
N THR A 40 3.91 0.17 7.95
CA THR A 40 3.46 1.53 8.29
C THR A 40 3.81 1.87 9.74
N VAL A 41 3.69 0.91 10.66
CA VAL A 41 4.11 1.07 12.06
C VAL A 41 5.60 1.36 12.14
N ILE A 42 6.44 0.55 11.50
CA ILE A 42 7.90 0.71 11.53
C ILE A 42 8.29 2.06 10.91
N ALA A 43 7.75 2.37 9.73
CA ALA A 43 8.10 3.58 8.99
C ALA A 43 7.64 4.87 9.69
N PHE A 44 6.40 4.94 10.19
CA PHE A 44 5.78 6.22 10.60
C PHE A 44 5.52 6.38 12.09
N TRP A 45 5.46 5.27 12.84
CA TRP A 45 5.14 5.29 14.27
C TRP A 45 6.35 4.98 15.14
N TRP A 46 7.20 4.06 14.70
CA TRP A 46 8.42 3.69 15.40
C TRP A 46 9.66 4.41 14.87
N GLU A 47 9.50 5.19 13.80
CA GLU A 47 10.55 6.01 13.18
C GLU A 47 11.79 5.16 12.85
N ASP A 48 11.57 4.07 12.11
CA ASP A 48 12.60 3.13 11.66
C ASP A 48 13.18 2.24 12.78
N TRP A 49 12.48 2.04 13.90
CA TRP A 49 12.88 1.03 14.90
C TRP A 49 12.25 -0.35 14.59
N PRO A 50 12.97 -1.47 14.76
CA PRO A 50 14.30 -1.64 15.39
C PRO A 50 15.53 -1.23 14.58
N GLY A 51 15.42 -1.01 13.27
CA GLY A 51 16.52 -0.64 12.38
C GLY A 51 17.44 0.48 12.89
N SER A 52 16.87 1.54 13.48
CA SER A 52 17.57 2.71 14.03
C SER A 52 18.57 2.37 15.14
N SER A 53 18.40 1.22 15.79
CA SER A 53 19.26 0.76 16.89
C SER A 53 20.35 -0.22 16.43
N LEU A 54 20.38 -0.55 15.14
CA LEU A 54 21.28 -1.52 14.54
C LEU A 54 22.33 -0.85 13.66
N ARG A 55 23.37 -1.61 13.29
CA ARG A 55 24.34 -1.16 12.28
C ARG A 55 23.63 -1.02 10.93
N PRO A 56 24.02 -0.07 10.05
CA PRO A 56 23.35 0.17 8.76
C PRO A 56 23.21 -1.06 7.87
N LYS A 57 24.13 -2.02 7.96
CA LYS A 57 24.09 -3.28 7.19
C LYS A 57 23.00 -4.25 7.65
N TRP A 58 22.52 -4.13 8.88
CA TRP A 58 21.55 -5.04 9.49
C TRP A 58 20.16 -4.43 9.62
N SER A 59 20.04 -3.11 9.66
CA SER A 59 18.75 -2.43 9.88
C SER A 59 17.70 -2.89 8.87
N ALA A 60 18.00 -2.75 7.57
CA ALA A 60 17.07 -3.10 6.52
C ALA A 60 16.71 -4.60 6.49
N CYS A 61 17.66 -5.48 6.82
CA CYS A 61 17.40 -6.93 6.90
C CYS A 61 16.45 -7.24 8.06
N VAL A 62 16.72 -6.67 9.25
CA VAL A 62 15.89 -6.92 10.43
C VAL A 62 14.50 -6.33 10.27
N ASP A 63 14.37 -5.11 9.74
CA ASP A 63 13.05 -4.50 9.52
C ASP A 63 12.26 -5.29 8.47
N THR A 64 12.90 -5.74 7.39
CA THR A 64 12.24 -6.57 6.37
C THR A 64 11.78 -7.91 6.97
N LEU A 65 12.62 -8.58 7.76
CA LEU A 65 12.26 -9.83 8.44
C LEU A 65 11.13 -9.62 9.45
N LEU A 66 11.15 -8.52 10.19
CA LEU A 66 10.11 -8.17 11.15
C LEU A 66 8.78 -7.89 10.45
N ILE A 67 8.81 -7.14 9.34
CA ILE A 67 7.64 -6.87 8.49
C ILE A 67 7.07 -8.19 7.94
N ALA A 68 7.93 -9.07 7.43
CA ALA A 68 7.51 -10.36 6.89
C ALA A 68 6.91 -11.26 7.98
N ALA A 69 7.57 -11.40 9.13
CA ALA A 69 7.09 -12.21 10.24
C ALA A 69 5.76 -11.68 10.81
N ALA A 70 5.65 -10.36 10.99
CA ALA A 70 4.41 -9.73 11.43
C ALA A 70 3.29 -9.90 10.38
N GLY A 71 3.60 -9.73 9.09
CA GLY A 71 2.66 -9.95 7.99
C GLY A 71 2.11 -11.38 7.97
N ILE A 72 2.97 -12.39 8.12
CA ILE A 72 2.54 -13.81 8.21
C ILE A 72 1.67 -14.05 9.45
N ALA A 73 2.06 -13.52 10.61
CA ALA A 73 1.27 -13.68 11.84
C ALA A 73 -0.11 -13.01 11.72
N LEU A 74 -0.16 -11.84 11.10
CA LEU A 74 -1.40 -11.12 10.81
C LEU A 74 -2.25 -11.84 9.74
N ALA A 75 -1.62 -12.47 8.75
CA ALA A 75 -2.32 -13.29 7.78
C ALA A 75 -2.95 -14.54 8.42
N MET A 76 -2.22 -15.21 9.33
CA MET A 76 -2.77 -16.33 10.14
C MET A 76 -3.94 -15.86 11.01
N ALA A 77 -3.85 -14.68 11.62
CA ALA A 77 -4.96 -14.08 12.35
C ALA A 77 -6.16 -13.78 11.41
N GLY A 78 -5.88 -13.33 10.18
CA GLY A 78 -6.87 -13.15 9.13
C GLY A 78 -7.57 -14.45 8.76
N GLN A 79 -6.84 -15.55 8.56
CA GLN A 79 -7.42 -16.88 8.35
C GLN A 79 -8.36 -17.28 9.50
N ARG A 80 -7.99 -16.99 10.74
CA ARG A 80 -8.84 -17.33 11.89
C ARG A 80 -10.17 -16.57 11.90
N VAL A 81 -10.21 -15.39 11.30
CA VAL A 81 -11.44 -14.57 11.14
C VAL A 81 -12.37 -15.17 10.08
N ILE A 82 -11.80 -15.71 9.00
CA ILE A 82 -12.56 -16.24 7.85
C ILE A 82 -12.75 -17.76 7.87
N GLY A 83 -12.07 -18.50 8.74
CA GLY A 83 -12.05 -19.96 8.76
C GLY A 83 -11.08 -20.50 9.80
N GLN A 84 -10.28 -21.51 9.41
CA GLN A 84 -9.27 -22.14 10.26
C GLN A 84 -7.86 -21.64 9.91
N VAL A 85 -6.95 -21.66 10.88
CA VAL A 85 -5.54 -21.36 10.62
C VAL A 85 -4.94 -22.53 9.86
N ASP A 86 -4.43 -22.25 8.67
CA ASP A 86 -3.96 -23.27 7.73
C ASP A 86 -2.76 -22.75 6.93
N ALA A 87 -1.56 -23.22 7.27
CA ALA A 87 -0.34 -22.78 6.60
C ALA A 87 -0.32 -23.14 5.10
N VAL A 88 -0.99 -24.22 4.69
CA VAL A 88 -1.05 -24.60 3.27
C VAL A 88 -1.87 -23.55 2.51
N GLY A 89 -3.04 -23.17 3.01
CA GLY A 89 -3.84 -22.09 2.45
C GLY A 89 -3.17 -20.69 2.44
N ILE A 90 -2.06 -20.50 3.15
CA ILE A 90 -1.28 -19.26 3.06
C ILE A 90 -0.35 -19.26 1.84
N PHE A 91 0.28 -20.38 1.53
CA PHE A 91 1.42 -20.43 0.60
C PHE A 91 1.17 -21.22 -0.68
N ASP A 92 0.14 -22.05 -0.71
CA ASP A 92 -0.27 -22.81 -1.91
C ASP A 92 -1.33 -22.01 -2.68
N PRO A 93 -1.11 -21.69 -3.98
CA PRO A 93 -2.11 -20.99 -4.80
C PRO A 93 -3.35 -21.85 -5.09
N THR A 94 -3.26 -23.18 -4.98
CA THR A 94 -4.33 -24.13 -5.28
C THR A 94 -4.46 -25.20 -4.19
N PRO A 95 -4.75 -24.82 -2.94
CA PRO A 95 -4.64 -25.73 -1.81
C PRO A 95 -5.70 -26.86 -1.83
N GLY A 96 -6.74 -26.75 -2.65
CA GLY A 96 -7.83 -27.72 -2.74
C GLY A 96 -8.88 -27.58 -1.63
N PRO A 97 -9.86 -28.50 -1.57
CA PRO A 97 -10.96 -28.43 -0.59
C PRO A 97 -10.49 -28.57 0.85
N GLY A 98 -11.19 -27.93 1.79
CA GLY A 98 -10.90 -28.00 3.24
C GLY A 98 -9.77 -27.10 3.74
N HIS A 99 -9.12 -26.37 2.83
CA HIS A 99 -8.09 -25.36 3.15
C HIS A 99 -8.68 -23.96 3.24
N SER A 100 -8.02 -23.06 3.97
CA SER A 100 -8.49 -21.69 4.19
C SER A 100 -7.63 -20.66 3.44
N PRO A 101 -7.76 -20.54 2.10
CA PRO A 101 -6.94 -19.60 1.34
C PRO A 101 -7.19 -18.16 1.74
N LEU A 102 -6.12 -17.35 1.79
CA LEU A 102 -6.24 -15.93 2.11
C LEU A 102 -7.03 -15.17 1.03
N TYR A 103 -6.82 -15.55 -0.24
CA TYR A 103 -7.53 -15.00 -1.37
C TYR A 103 -8.73 -15.90 -1.73
N PRO A 104 -9.92 -15.35 -1.96
CA PRO A 104 -10.27 -13.93 -1.85
C PRO A 104 -10.61 -13.46 -0.43
N ALA A 105 -10.93 -14.40 0.45
CA ALA A 105 -11.79 -14.18 1.61
C ALA A 105 -11.25 -13.17 2.64
N SER A 106 -9.93 -13.15 2.87
CA SER A 106 -9.28 -12.29 3.87
C SER A 106 -8.66 -11.02 3.27
N LEU A 107 -8.65 -10.88 1.94
CA LEU A 107 -8.03 -9.72 1.28
C LEU A 107 -8.66 -8.38 1.72
N PRO A 108 -10.01 -8.26 1.82
CA PRO A 108 -10.64 -7.03 2.31
C PRO A 108 -10.23 -6.64 3.74
N LEU A 109 -10.00 -7.62 4.61
CA LEU A 109 -9.53 -7.40 5.98
C LEU A 109 -8.16 -6.71 5.97
N GLY A 110 -7.21 -7.28 5.23
CA GLY A 110 -5.86 -6.72 5.10
C GLY A 110 -5.89 -5.31 4.49
N LEU A 111 -6.63 -5.13 3.39
CA LEU A 111 -6.76 -3.83 2.72
C LEU A 111 -7.34 -2.78 3.66
N THR A 112 -8.38 -3.13 4.41
CA THR A 112 -9.01 -2.20 5.35
C THR A 112 -8.05 -1.84 6.47
N ALA A 113 -7.33 -2.81 7.04
CA ALA A 113 -6.34 -2.56 8.08
C ALA A 113 -5.24 -1.60 7.59
N PHE A 114 -4.81 -1.76 6.34
CA PHE A 114 -3.81 -0.88 5.73
C PHE A 114 -4.35 0.54 5.46
N THR A 115 -5.51 0.65 4.81
CA THR A 115 -6.14 1.95 4.54
C THR A 115 -6.45 2.69 5.85
N ALA A 116 -6.89 1.98 6.89
CA ALA A 116 -7.19 2.57 8.20
C ALA A 116 -5.93 3.07 8.91
N ILE A 117 -4.81 2.32 8.89
CA ILE A 117 -3.58 2.80 9.51
C ILE A 117 -2.97 3.98 8.73
N LEU A 118 -3.08 4.01 7.40
CA LEU A 118 -2.73 5.18 6.61
C LEU A 118 -3.62 6.38 6.95
N GLN A 119 -4.92 6.17 7.13
CA GLN A 119 -5.84 7.24 7.53
C GLN A 119 -5.44 7.81 8.90
N LEU A 120 -5.18 6.94 9.88
CA LEU A 120 -4.69 7.33 11.21
C LEU A 120 -3.36 8.09 11.14
N THR A 121 -2.45 7.65 10.28
CA THR A 121 -1.11 8.23 10.16
C THR A 121 -1.13 9.59 9.46
N LEU A 122 -1.82 9.67 8.32
CA LEU A 122 -1.77 10.80 7.41
C LEU A 122 -2.88 11.82 7.70
N ALA A 123 -4.15 11.39 7.63
CA ALA A 123 -5.29 12.29 7.79
C ALA A 123 -5.53 12.71 9.24
N PHE A 124 -5.28 11.81 10.20
CA PHE A 124 -5.34 12.16 11.64
C PHE A 124 -4.02 12.69 12.20
N GLU A 125 -2.96 12.80 11.41
CA GLU A 125 -1.61 13.19 11.86
C GLU A 125 -1.07 12.32 13.02
N GLY A 126 -1.56 11.07 13.13
CA GLY A 126 -1.29 10.16 14.23
C GLY A 126 -1.96 10.55 15.56
N TRP A 127 -2.84 11.54 15.59
CA TRP A 127 -3.55 11.96 16.80
C TRP A 127 -4.74 11.03 17.12
N PRO A 128 -5.00 10.72 18.41
CA PRO A 128 -4.26 11.11 19.61
C PRO A 128 -3.08 10.19 19.96
N LEU A 129 -2.91 9.07 19.26
CA LEU A 129 -2.01 7.98 19.64
C LEU A 129 -0.52 8.37 19.64
N LYS A 130 -0.09 9.34 18.83
CA LYS A 130 1.28 9.89 18.86
C LYS A 130 1.65 10.61 20.16
N ARG A 131 0.71 10.79 21.09
CA ARG A 131 1.00 11.24 22.46
C ARG A 131 1.56 10.13 23.35
N LEU A 132 1.37 8.87 22.96
CA LEU A 132 1.90 7.71 23.68
C LEU A 132 3.39 7.51 23.34
N PRO A 133 4.15 6.76 24.17
CA PRO A 133 5.50 6.34 23.80
C PRO A 133 5.50 5.62 22.45
N ARG A 134 6.52 5.85 21.61
CA ARG A 134 6.52 5.40 20.20
C ARG A 134 6.07 3.95 20.02
N LEU A 135 6.58 3.04 20.86
CA LEU A 135 6.31 1.61 20.77
C LEU A 135 4.81 1.36 20.97
N VAL A 136 4.27 1.89 22.06
CA VAL A 136 2.87 1.78 22.46
C VAL A 136 1.96 2.46 21.44
N GLY A 137 2.35 3.64 20.94
CA GLY A 137 1.61 4.37 19.91
C GLY A 137 1.45 3.56 18.63
N GLY A 138 2.54 2.94 18.14
CA GLY A 138 2.51 2.08 16.96
C GLY A 138 1.66 0.82 17.14
N ILE A 139 1.80 0.13 18.29
CA ILE A 139 0.97 -1.05 18.62
C ILE A 139 -0.51 -0.66 18.71
N ALA A 140 -0.82 0.45 19.38
CA ALA A 140 -2.19 0.94 19.51
C ALA A 140 -2.78 1.34 18.15
N ALA A 141 -1.97 1.95 17.26
CA ALA A 141 -2.41 2.30 15.91
C ALA A 141 -2.71 1.04 15.06
N LEU A 142 -1.87 0.02 15.15
CA LEU A 142 -2.10 -1.26 14.49
C LEU A 142 -3.33 -1.99 15.04
N ALA A 143 -3.50 -2.01 16.36
CA ALA A 143 -4.68 -2.62 16.98
C ALA A 143 -5.98 -1.89 16.58
N LEU A 144 -5.95 -0.55 16.53
CA LEU A 144 -7.10 0.24 16.11
C LEU A 144 -7.41 0.03 14.62
N SER A 145 -6.40 -0.06 13.75
CA SER A 145 -6.63 -0.32 12.33
C SER A 145 -7.20 -1.72 12.10
N TRP A 146 -6.77 -2.71 12.87
CA TRP A 146 -7.36 -4.05 12.88
C TRP A 146 -8.79 -4.07 13.42
N ALA A 147 -9.10 -3.30 14.46
CA ALA A 147 -10.47 -3.18 14.96
C ALA A 147 -11.42 -2.62 13.89
N VAL A 148 -10.97 -1.61 13.13
CA VAL A 148 -11.72 -1.09 11.98
C VAL A 148 -11.85 -2.15 10.88
N ALA A 149 -10.79 -2.90 10.59
CA ALA A 149 -10.82 -3.97 9.60
C ALA A 149 -11.82 -5.07 9.96
N LEU A 150 -11.83 -5.52 11.21
CA LEU A 150 -12.79 -6.50 11.71
C LEU A 150 -14.22 -5.97 11.63
N LEU A 151 -14.43 -4.69 11.97
CA LEU A 151 -15.75 -4.07 11.85
C LEU A 151 -16.24 -4.10 10.40
N VAL A 152 -15.40 -3.71 9.44
CA VAL A 152 -15.75 -3.76 8.01
C VAL A 152 -15.98 -5.20 7.55
N GLN A 153 -15.12 -6.14 7.96
CA GLN A 153 -15.25 -7.56 7.61
C GLN A 153 -16.59 -8.15 8.08
N TYR A 154 -17.04 -7.84 9.30
CA TYR A 154 -18.25 -8.43 9.86
C TYR A 154 -19.54 -7.68 9.53
N VAL A 155 -19.47 -6.39 9.18
CA VAL A 155 -20.66 -5.54 8.98
C VAL A 155 -20.87 -5.17 7.51
N ALA A 156 -19.79 -5.00 6.74
CA ALA A 156 -19.84 -4.44 5.39
C ALA A 156 -19.63 -5.49 4.30
N TYR A 157 -18.82 -6.53 4.56
CA TYR A 157 -18.37 -7.47 3.55
C TYR A 157 -19.34 -8.63 3.33
N ASP A 158 -19.75 -8.81 2.08
CA ASP A 158 -20.51 -9.95 1.61
C ASP A 158 -19.59 -11.00 0.99
N PHE A 159 -19.56 -12.18 1.61
CA PHE A 159 -18.77 -13.31 1.17
C PHE A 159 -19.56 -14.61 1.34
N PRO A 160 -20.20 -15.13 0.27
CA PRO A 160 -20.81 -16.44 0.30
C PRO A 160 -19.72 -17.51 0.23
N ALA A 161 -19.38 -18.11 1.37
CA ALA A 161 -18.36 -19.16 1.41
C ALA A 161 -18.84 -20.40 0.63
N PRO A 162 -18.00 -20.99 -0.24
CA PRO A 162 -18.37 -22.21 -0.94
C PRO A 162 -18.69 -23.35 0.05
N PRO A 163 -19.65 -24.23 -0.27
CA PRO A 163 -19.92 -25.42 0.54
C PRO A 163 -18.64 -26.23 0.78
N ASP A 164 -18.46 -26.76 1.98
CA ASP A 164 -17.33 -27.62 2.38
C ASP A 164 -15.93 -26.98 2.25
N SER A 165 -15.86 -25.65 2.10
CA SER A 165 -14.58 -24.92 2.05
C SER A 165 -13.92 -24.75 3.42
N GLY A 166 -14.67 -24.94 4.52
CA GLY A 166 -14.19 -24.61 5.87
C GLY A 166 -14.12 -23.10 6.16
N LEU A 167 -14.54 -22.26 5.20
CA LEU A 167 -14.64 -20.82 5.35
C LEU A 167 -16.01 -20.43 5.94
N PHE A 168 -16.02 -19.34 6.70
CA PHE A 168 -17.23 -18.73 7.24
C PHE A 168 -17.86 -17.81 6.21
N SER A 169 -19.16 -18.00 5.96
CA SER A 169 -19.93 -17.04 5.18
C SER A 169 -20.14 -15.75 5.96
N GLN A 170 -20.09 -14.62 5.24
CA GLN A 170 -20.35 -13.29 5.79
C GLN A 170 -21.41 -12.63 4.92
N SER A 171 -22.39 -11.99 5.57
CA SER A 171 -23.47 -11.28 4.90
C SER A 171 -23.31 -9.80 5.12
N GLY A 172 -23.05 -9.07 4.04
CA GLY A 172 -22.82 -7.63 4.07
C GLY A 172 -23.49 -6.92 2.89
N PRO A 173 -23.56 -5.59 2.93
CA PRO A 173 -24.07 -4.79 1.82
C PRO A 173 -23.12 -4.68 0.62
N PHE A 174 -21.83 -5.00 0.77
CA PHE A 174 -20.83 -4.77 -0.28
C PHE A 174 -20.08 -6.04 -0.66
N SER A 175 -19.96 -6.27 -1.96
CA SER A 175 -19.14 -7.35 -2.50
C SER A 175 -17.65 -7.09 -2.26
N ARG A 176 -16.83 -8.12 -2.53
CA ARG A 176 -15.37 -8.00 -2.52
C ARG A 176 -14.88 -6.88 -3.43
N GLU A 177 -15.41 -6.82 -4.64
CA GLU A 177 -14.98 -5.89 -5.68
C GLU A 177 -15.27 -4.45 -5.25
N ASP A 178 -16.46 -4.21 -4.68
CA ASP A 178 -16.86 -2.90 -4.17
C ASP A 178 -15.94 -2.43 -3.05
N ILE A 179 -15.68 -3.29 -2.05
CA ILE A 179 -14.79 -2.93 -0.93
C ILE A 179 -13.37 -2.67 -1.45
N SER A 180 -12.86 -3.52 -2.33
CA SER A 180 -11.50 -3.37 -2.87
C SER A 180 -11.34 -2.07 -3.64
N VAL A 181 -12.33 -1.70 -4.44
CA VAL A 181 -12.33 -0.45 -5.21
C VAL A 181 -12.42 0.77 -4.29
N VAL A 182 -13.35 0.77 -3.34
CA VAL A 182 -13.50 1.90 -2.40
C VAL A 182 -12.22 2.12 -1.60
N LEU A 183 -11.58 1.05 -1.13
CA LEU A 183 -10.32 1.14 -0.39
C LEU A 183 -9.15 1.60 -1.28
N ALA A 184 -9.08 1.13 -2.54
CA ALA A 184 -8.06 1.56 -3.49
C ALA A 184 -8.20 3.04 -3.88
N VAL A 185 -9.44 3.51 -4.07
CA VAL A 185 -9.71 4.94 -4.34
C VAL A 185 -9.40 5.78 -3.10
N CYS A 186 -9.75 5.33 -1.89
CA CYS A 186 -9.33 5.97 -0.64
C CYS A 186 -7.80 6.07 -0.55
N GLY A 187 -7.09 4.97 -0.80
CA GLY A 187 -5.62 4.92 -0.82
C GLY A 187 -5.03 5.88 -1.85
N SER A 188 -5.66 6.01 -3.02
CA SER A 188 -5.26 6.98 -4.05
C SER A 188 -5.34 8.41 -3.52
N TRP A 189 -6.46 8.79 -2.91
CA TRP A 189 -6.60 10.12 -2.30
C TRP A 189 -5.59 10.35 -1.18
N GLN A 190 -5.29 9.34 -0.35
CA GLN A 190 -4.24 9.43 0.66
C GLN A 190 -2.86 9.70 0.03
N VAL A 191 -2.46 8.92 -0.97
CA VAL A 191 -1.17 9.11 -1.67
C VAL A 191 -1.10 10.49 -2.33
N TRP A 192 -2.16 10.89 -3.03
CA TRP A 192 -2.14 12.14 -3.80
C TRP A 192 -2.06 13.37 -2.88
N LEU A 193 -2.89 13.43 -1.85
CA LEU A 193 -2.94 14.56 -0.95
C LEU A 193 -1.68 14.66 -0.08
N PHE A 194 -1.22 13.55 0.49
CA PHE A 194 -0.16 13.57 1.49
C PHE A 194 1.25 13.35 0.93
N ILE A 195 1.38 12.62 -0.18
CA ILE A 195 2.68 12.35 -0.82
C ILE A 195 2.89 13.27 -2.02
N VAL A 196 2.06 13.15 -3.06
CA VAL A 196 2.27 13.90 -4.33
C VAL A 196 2.16 15.40 -4.10
N TRP A 197 1.15 15.85 -3.35
CA TRP A 197 0.96 17.26 -3.02
C TRP A 197 1.64 17.70 -1.71
N ARG A 198 2.38 16.79 -1.05
CA ARG A 198 3.10 17.05 0.20
C ARG A 198 2.22 17.71 1.27
N GLY A 199 0.98 17.22 1.40
CA GLY A 199 -0.01 17.72 2.34
C GLY A 199 -0.63 19.07 1.98
N TRP A 200 -0.38 19.64 0.80
CA TRP A 200 -1.12 20.81 0.33
C TRP A 200 -2.52 20.39 -0.15
N PRO A 201 -3.59 21.18 0.10
CA PRO A 201 -3.60 22.49 0.76
C PRO A 201 -3.65 22.44 2.30
N MET A 202 -3.79 21.26 2.91
CA MET A 202 -4.03 21.13 4.36
C MET A 202 -2.90 21.72 5.21
N ASN A 203 -1.64 21.61 4.76
CA ASN A 203 -0.49 22.19 5.45
C ASN A 203 -0.51 23.72 5.53
N ALA A 204 -1.35 24.41 4.76
CA ALA A 204 -1.58 25.85 4.91
C ALA A 204 -2.48 26.19 6.11
N LEU A 205 -3.24 25.22 6.62
CA LEU A 205 -4.17 25.43 7.74
C LEU A 205 -3.41 25.35 9.08
N ARG A 206 -3.46 26.43 9.86
CA ARG A 206 -2.73 26.51 11.14
C ARG A 206 -3.29 25.60 12.23
N LYS A 207 -4.62 25.45 12.30
CA LYS A 207 -5.30 24.69 13.36
C LYS A 207 -5.30 23.19 13.03
N ARG A 208 -4.74 22.36 13.92
CA ARG A 208 -4.67 20.89 13.74
C ARG A 208 -6.03 20.24 13.51
N TRP A 209 -7.04 20.57 14.34
CA TRP A 209 -8.37 19.97 14.19
C TRP A 209 -8.97 20.25 12.81
N LEU A 210 -8.72 21.45 12.25
CA LEU A 210 -9.20 21.81 10.93
C LEU A 210 -8.45 21.02 9.83
N ARG A 211 -7.15 20.80 9.97
CA ARG A 211 -6.38 19.91 9.08
C ARG A 211 -6.91 18.50 9.10
N ILE A 212 -7.18 17.95 10.29
CA ILE A 212 -7.72 16.60 10.45
C ILE A 212 -9.10 16.48 9.80
N VAL A 213 -10.01 17.42 10.09
CA VAL A 213 -11.36 17.41 9.52
C VAL A 213 -11.32 17.54 7.99
N VAL A 214 -10.59 18.53 7.48
CA VAL A 214 -10.48 18.76 6.02
C VAL A 214 -9.78 17.59 5.34
N GLY A 215 -8.72 17.04 5.92
CA GLY A 215 -8.02 15.87 5.37
C GLY A 215 -8.92 14.64 5.28
N ASN A 216 -9.70 14.35 6.33
CA ASN A 216 -10.65 13.25 6.31
C ASN A 216 -11.79 13.47 5.29
N VAL A 217 -12.34 14.69 5.22
CA VAL A 217 -13.39 15.04 4.24
C VAL A 217 -12.85 14.93 2.81
N LEU A 218 -11.63 15.38 2.54
CA LEU A 218 -11.03 15.29 1.21
C LEU A 218 -10.72 13.84 0.82
N VAL A 219 -10.21 13.02 1.74
CA VAL A 219 -9.93 11.61 1.43
C VAL A 219 -11.23 10.83 1.24
N LEU A 220 -12.14 10.85 2.21
CA LEU A 220 -13.36 10.03 2.17
C LEU A 220 -14.39 10.59 1.20
N GLY A 221 -14.62 11.89 1.22
CA GLY A 221 -15.52 12.57 0.29
C GLY A 221 -14.98 12.57 -1.13
N GLY A 222 -13.67 12.76 -1.31
CA GLY A 222 -13.01 12.59 -2.60
C GLY A 222 -13.17 11.17 -3.12
N ALA A 223 -12.94 10.16 -2.30
CA ALA A 223 -13.07 8.77 -2.73
C ALA A 223 -14.51 8.40 -3.10
N ALA A 224 -15.49 8.80 -2.27
CA ALA A 224 -16.91 8.60 -2.56
C ALA A 224 -17.33 9.30 -3.86
N LEU A 225 -16.90 10.55 -4.06
CA LEU A 225 -17.20 11.30 -5.28
C LEU A 225 -16.53 10.68 -6.51
N THR A 226 -15.26 10.29 -6.42
CA THR A 226 -14.55 9.62 -7.51
C THR A 226 -15.23 8.32 -7.91
N TYR A 227 -15.59 7.48 -6.94
CA TYR A 227 -16.30 6.24 -7.23
C TYR A 227 -17.68 6.50 -7.84
N ALA A 228 -18.47 7.42 -7.26
CA ALA A 228 -19.79 7.78 -7.79
C ALA A 228 -19.74 8.35 -9.21
N LEU A 229 -18.75 9.16 -9.53
CA LEU A 229 -18.56 9.71 -10.87
C LEU A 229 -18.08 8.64 -11.85
N ALA A 230 -17.11 7.81 -11.49
CA ALA A 230 -16.57 6.78 -12.38
C ALA A 230 -17.60 5.69 -12.65
N TYR A 231 -18.18 5.12 -11.60
CA TYR A 231 -19.16 4.02 -11.71
C TYR A 231 -20.53 4.54 -12.16
N GLY A 232 -21.10 5.51 -11.43
CA GLY A 232 -22.48 5.96 -11.65
C GLY A 232 -22.65 6.82 -12.89
N ALA A 233 -21.81 7.85 -13.08
CA ALA A 233 -21.93 8.77 -14.22
C ALA A 233 -21.14 8.32 -15.45
N GLY A 234 -19.99 7.68 -15.24
CA GLY A 234 -19.08 7.24 -16.30
C GLY A 234 -19.33 5.81 -16.79
N GLY A 235 -20.10 5.00 -16.06
CA GLY A 235 -20.35 3.60 -16.41
C GLY A 235 -19.09 2.72 -16.39
N VAL A 236 -18.05 3.12 -15.67
CA VAL A 236 -16.79 2.37 -15.58
C VAL A 236 -16.96 1.21 -14.60
N GLU A 237 -16.63 0.00 -15.04
CA GLU A 237 -16.75 -1.19 -14.18
C GLU A 237 -15.79 -1.13 -12.98
N PRO A 238 -16.21 -1.64 -11.80
CA PRO A 238 -15.38 -1.60 -10.58
C PRO A 238 -13.95 -2.16 -10.77
N PRO A 239 -13.72 -3.30 -11.46
CA PRO A 239 -12.35 -3.80 -11.68
C PRO A 239 -11.46 -2.81 -12.45
N ALA A 240 -12.00 -2.10 -13.44
CA ALA A 240 -11.24 -1.09 -14.18
C ALA A 240 -10.90 0.13 -13.29
N ILE A 241 -11.81 0.53 -12.39
CA ILE A 241 -11.56 1.57 -11.38
C ILE A 241 -10.45 1.12 -10.43
N LEU A 242 -10.46 -0.15 -9.98
CA LEU A 242 -9.41 -0.71 -9.12
C LEU A 242 -8.04 -0.63 -9.80
N ALA A 243 -7.93 -1.11 -11.04
CA ALA A 243 -6.68 -1.09 -11.81
C ALA A 243 -6.16 0.33 -12.00
N ALA A 244 -7.05 1.28 -12.31
CA ALA A 244 -6.68 2.69 -12.44
C ALA A 244 -6.21 3.28 -11.10
N ALA A 245 -7.00 3.16 -10.04
CA ALA A 245 -6.71 3.73 -8.72
C ALA A 245 -5.37 3.23 -8.17
N THR A 246 -5.13 1.92 -8.25
CA THR A 246 -3.87 1.30 -7.82
C THR A 246 -2.68 1.75 -8.66
N SER A 247 -2.83 1.85 -9.99
CA SER A 247 -1.78 2.37 -10.89
C SER A 247 -1.42 3.82 -10.59
N PHE A 248 -2.42 4.69 -10.37
CA PHE A 248 -2.20 6.10 -10.02
C PHE A 248 -1.61 6.27 -8.61
N SER A 249 -1.95 5.37 -7.68
CA SER A 249 -1.32 5.32 -6.35
C SER A 249 0.15 4.94 -6.46
N ALA A 250 0.47 3.88 -7.21
CA ALA A 250 1.84 3.42 -7.42
C ALA A 250 2.69 4.50 -8.13
N ALA A 251 2.14 5.16 -9.15
CA ALA A 251 2.78 6.29 -9.81
C ALA A 251 3.01 7.46 -8.86
N GLY A 252 2.05 7.75 -7.97
CA GLY A 252 2.18 8.80 -6.96
C GLY A 252 3.31 8.54 -5.98
N LEU A 253 3.45 7.29 -5.51
CA LEU A 253 4.56 6.89 -4.65
C LEU A 253 5.89 6.88 -5.40
N LEU A 254 5.93 6.33 -6.63
CA LEU A 254 7.12 6.30 -7.45
C LEU A 254 7.66 7.71 -7.72
N VAL A 255 6.82 8.61 -8.24
CA VAL A 255 7.25 9.97 -8.56
C VAL A 255 7.46 10.81 -7.30
N GLY A 256 6.54 10.70 -6.33
CA GLY A 256 6.52 11.53 -5.12
C GLY A 256 7.58 11.16 -4.09
N MET A 257 8.02 9.90 -4.03
CA MET A 257 9.03 9.42 -3.08
C MET A 257 10.37 9.13 -3.77
N LEU A 258 10.39 8.32 -4.85
CA LEU A 258 11.65 7.88 -5.46
C LEU A 258 12.36 9.01 -6.23
N PHE A 259 11.60 9.93 -6.81
CA PHE A 259 12.10 11.09 -7.55
C PHE A 259 11.89 12.39 -6.78
N GLU A 260 11.77 12.30 -5.45
CA GLU A 260 11.48 13.46 -4.63
C GLU A 260 12.52 14.58 -4.86
N GLY A 261 12.05 15.78 -5.19
CA GLY A 261 12.89 16.97 -5.33
C GLY A 261 13.77 17.00 -6.58
N ALA A 262 13.67 16.02 -7.48
CA ALA A 262 14.48 15.95 -8.70
C ALA A 262 14.35 17.19 -9.61
N LEU A 263 13.19 17.86 -9.57
CA LEU A 263 12.90 19.05 -10.36
C LEU A 263 13.18 20.38 -9.63
N ARG A 264 13.45 20.36 -8.31
CA ARG A 264 13.69 21.57 -7.50
C ARG A 264 14.81 22.47 -8.02
N PRO A 265 15.94 21.96 -8.53
CA PRO A 265 17.00 22.81 -9.04
C PRO A 265 16.59 23.63 -10.27
N TYR A 266 15.54 23.20 -10.98
CA TYR A 266 15.14 23.75 -12.28
C TYR A 266 13.84 24.56 -12.24
N LEU A 267 12.99 24.36 -11.23
CA LEU A 267 11.64 24.91 -11.16
C LEU A 267 11.35 25.60 -9.82
N SER A 268 10.48 26.60 -9.83
CA SER A 268 9.90 27.14 -8.60
C SER A 268 8.99 26.09 -7.93
N ALA A 269 8.78 26.19 -6.62
CA ALA A 269 7.98 25.21 -5.87
C ALA A 269 6.55 25.00 -6.42
N ALA A 270 5.92 26.05 -6.95
CA ALA A 270 4.61 25.94 -7.59
C ALA A 270 4.68 25.17 -8.92
N ARG A 271 5.67 25.45 -9.76
CA ARG A 271 5.88 24.77 -11.04
C ARG A 271 6.34 23.32 -10.85
N GLU A 272 7.17 23.05 -9.84
CA GLU A 272 7.56 21.70 -9.44
C GLU A 272 6.32 20.86 -9.14
N ARG A 273 5.38 21.37 -8.31
CA ARG A 273 4.15 20.63 -7.98
C ARG A 273 3.31 20.31 -9.21
N VAL A 274 3.14 21.27 -10.12
CA VAL A 274 2.39 21.05 -11.36
C VAL A 274 3.09 20.02 -12.26
N ALA A 275 4.42 20.10 -12.38
CA ALA A 275 5.19 19.14 -13.16
C ALA A 275 5.15 17.74 -12.55
N THR A 276 5.35 17.61 -11.24
CA THR A 276 5.21 16.35 -10.50
C THR A 276 3.83 15.75 -10.71
N LEU A 277 2.76 16.55 -10.60
CA LEU A 277 1.40 16.11 -10.86
C LEU A 277 1.21 15.58 -12.28
N ALA A 278 1.67 16.33 -13.29
CA ALA A 278 1.56 15.93 -14.69
C ALA A 278 2.34 14.64 -14.98
N ILE A 279 3.54 14.50 -14.41
CA ILE A 279 4.35 13.28 -14.53
C ILE A 279 3.65 12.11 -13.84
N THR A 280 3.13 12.29 -12.62
CA THR A 280 2.37 11.24 -11.91
C THR A 280 1.15 10.79 -12.71
N VAL A 281 0.42 11.72 -13.34
CA VAL A 281 -0.71 11.37 -14.22
C VAL A 281 -0.23 10.55 -15.43
N ALA A 282 0.81 11.01 -16.12
CA ALA A 282 1.33 10.33 -17.31
C ALA A 282 1.86 8.93 -16.97
N VAL A 283 2.61 8.79 -15.88
CA VAL A 283 3.13 7.50 -15.40
C VAL A 283 1.99 6.60 -14.95
N GLY A 284 0.99 7.11 -14.21
CA GLY A 284 -0.15 6.32 -13.77
C GLY A 284 -0.99 5.80 -14.94
N ALA A 285 -1.24 6.63 -15.95
CA ALA A 285 -1.92 6.21 -17.17
C ALA A 285 -1.09 5.16 -17.94
N GLY A 286 0.22 5.38 -18.08
CA GLY A 286 1.13 4.42 -18.71
C GLY A 286 1.20 3.08 -18.00
N LEU A 287 1.26 3.08 -16.66
CA LEU A 287 1.21 1.87 -15.84
C LEU A 287 -0.12 1.14 -16.02
N CYS A 288 -1.25 1.84 -15.91
CA CYS A 288 -2.58 1.23 -16.05
C CYS A 288 -2.73 0.57 -17.42
N ILE A 289 -2.45 1.32 -18.50
CA ILE A 289 -2.59 0.82 -19.88
C ILE A 289 -1.59 -0.31 -20.15
N GLY A 290 -0.32 -0.14 -19.78
CA GLY A 290 0.73 -1.11 -20.06
C GLY A 290 0.54 -2.43 -19.31
N LEU A 291 0.19 -2.36 -18.02
CA LEU A 291 -0.07 -3.55 -17.20
C LEU A 291 -1.34 -4.26 -17.66
N LEU A 292 -2.42 -3.55 -17.99
CA LEU A 292 -3.63 -4.17 -18.54
C LEU A 292 -3.36 -4.81 -19.91
N ALA A 293 -2.62 -4.13 -20.79
CA ALA A 293 -2.27 -4.66 -22.10
C ALA A 293 -1.52 -5.99 -21.97
N TYR A 294 -0.58 -6.09 -21.02
CA TYR A 294 0.11 -7.34 -20.71
C TYR A 294 -0.82 -8.37 -20.06
N ALA A 295 -1.58 -7.99 -19.03
CA ALA A 295 -2.45 -8.89 -18.29
C ALA A 295 -3.52 -9.55 -19.16
N ASN A 296 -4.02 -8.83 -20.18
CA ASN A 296 -4.97 -9.34 -21.16
C ASN A 296 -4.38 -10.34 -22.16
N THR A 297 -3.05 -10.54 -22.16
CA THR A 297 -2.40 -11.63 -22.92
C THR A 297 -2.38 -12.96 -22.15
N LEU A 298 -2.72 -12.93 -20.86
CA LEU A 298 -2.70 -14.09 -19.98
C LEU A 298 -4.11 -14.67 -19.81
N THR A 299 -4.17 -15.97 -19.52
CA THR A 299 -5.41 -16.65 -19.14
C THR A 299 -5.52 -16.65 -17.63
N TRP A 300 -6.70 -16.30 -17.10
CA TRP A 300 -6.98 -16.24 -15.68
C TRP A 300 -8.05 -17.27 -15.31
N SER A 301 -7.80 -18.01 -14.23
CA SER A 301 -8.68 -19.10 -13.74
C SER A 301 -9.33 -18.78 -12.40
N THR A 302 -8.57 -18.14 -11.51
CA THR A 302 -8.91 -17.86 -10.11
C THR A 302 -8.90 -16.35 -9.83
N SER A 303 -8.22 -15.57 -10.67
CA SER A 303 -8.12 -14.12 -10.56
C SER A 303 -8.60 -13.41 -11.85
N SER A 304 -8.33 -12.11 -11.96
CA SER A 304 -8.57 -11.32 -13.16
C SER A 304 -7.35 -10.48 -13.52
N ALA A 305 -7.33 -9.98 -14.76
CA ALA A 305 -6.30 -9.06 -15.24
C ALA A 305 -6.17 -7.83 -14.32
N GLU A 306 -7.29 -7.21 -13.97
CA GLU A 306 -7.36 -6.01 -13.13
C GLU A 306 -6.90 -6.28 -11.69
N ALA A 307 -7.26 -7.45 -11.13
CA ALA A 307 -6.80 -7.86 -9.82
C ALA A 307 -5.26 -8.01 -9.80
N TRP A 308 -4.68 -8.58 -10.86
CA TRP A 308 -3.23 -8.63 -11.00
C TRP A 308 -2.61 -7.25 -11.22
N VAL A 309 -3.22 -6.35 -12.00
CA VAL A 309 -2.74 -4.96 -12.12
C VAL A 309 -2.73 -4.26 -10.77
N GLY A 310 -3.77 -4.49 -9.95
CA GLY A 310 -3.83 -3.99 -8.56
C GLY A 310 -2.68 -4.51 -7.71
N HIS A 311 -2.42 -5.82 -7.76
CA HIS A 311 -1.30 -6.46 -7.08
C HIS A 311 0.06 -5.94 -7.56
N ALA A 312 0.31 -5.94 -8.87
CA ALA A 312 1.56 -5.47 -9.46
C ALA A 312 1.83 -3.99 -9.12
N SER A 313 0.78 -3.16 -9.07
CA SER A 313 0.91 -1.74 -8.74
C SER A 313 1.16 -1.49 -7.26
N ILE A 314 0.35 -2.05 -6.36
CA ILE A 314 0.44 -1.77 -4.92
C ILE A 314 1.39 -2.72 -4.21
N ASN A 315 1.13 -4.02 -4.31
CA ASN A 315 1.82 -5.04 -3.53
C ASN A 315 3.21 -5.36 -4.08
N ALA A 316 3.49 -5.05 -5.34
CA ALA A 316 4.82 -5.21 -5.92
C ALA A 316 5.55 -3.87 -6.08
N LEU A 317 5.05 -2.97 -6.94
CA LEU A 317 5.75 -1.71 -7.26
C LEU A 317 5.76 -0.73 -6.09
N ALA A 318 4.60 -0.39 -5.52
CA ALA A 318 4.54 0.54 -4.39
C ALA A 318 5.23 -0.01 -3.14
N LEU A 319 5.07 -1.30 -2.83
CA LEU A 319 5.86 -1.96 -1.80
C LEU A 319 7.35 -1.79 -2.05
N GLY A 320 7.84 -2.05 -3.27
CA GLY A 320 9.25 -1.87 -3.63
C GLY A 320 9.74 -0.44 -3.40
N VAL A 321 8.93 0.57 -3.77
CA VAL A 321 9.23 1.98 -3.50
C VAL A 321 9.30 2.25 -2.00
N ILE A 322 8.33 1.77 -1.22
CA ILE A 322 8.29 2.02 0.22
C ILE A 322 9.42 1.29 0.94
N LEU A 323 9.71 0.03 0.60
CA LEU A 323 10.87 -0.68 1.13
C LEU A 323 12.16 0.06 0.77
N HIS A 324 12.29 0.52 -0.48
CA HIS A 324 13.48 1.27 -0.87
C HIS A 324 13.64 2.57 -0.07
N VAL A 325 12.57 3.37 0.06
CA VAL A 325 12.64 4.71 0.64
C VAL A 325 12.55 4.70 2.16
N ALA A 326 11.66 3.91 2.74
CA ALA A 326 11.44 3.88 4.18
C ALA A 326 12.43 2.96 4.91
N VAL A 327 12.90 1.88 4.27
CA VAL A 327 13.75 0.86 4.91
C VAL A 327 15.19 0.89 4.34
N CYS A 328 15.35 0.96 3.02
CA CYS A 328 16.66 0.79 2.37
C CYS A 328 17.40 2.09 2.01
N HIS A 329 16.85 3.29 2.28
CA HIS A 329 17.57 4.57 2.09
C HIS A 329 18.87 4.68 2.91
N ARG A 330 19.21 3.63 3.67
CA ARG A 330 20.36 3.50 4.57
C ARG A 330 21.26 2.29 4.21
N TRP A 331 21.07 1.68 3.03
CA TRP A 331 21.97 0.64 2.50
C TRP A 331 23.18 1.29 1.79
N PRO A 332 24.41 0.76 1.92
CA PRO A 332 25.68 1.41 1.51
C PRO A 332 25.89 1.55 0.00
N LEU A 333 25.06 2.35 -0.67
CA LEU A 333 25.31 2.81 -2.04
C LEU A 333 25.64 4.31 -2.12
N ASP A 334 25.55 5.03 -1.00
CA ASP A 334 25.83 6.47 -0.88
C ASP A 334 27.23 6.81 -0.32
N ASP A 335 28.17 5.85 -0.30
CA ASP A 335 29.54 6.11 0.17
C ASP A 335 30.40 6.92 -0.83
N LYS A 336 29.92 7.20 -2.05
CA LYS A 336 30.72 7.87 -3.08
C LYS A 336 30.40 9.36 -3.31
N THR A 337 29.30 9.89 -2.78
CA THR A 337 28.93 11.30 -3.01
C THR A 337 29.37 12.23 -1.87
N SER A 338 29.60 11.68 -0.68
CA SER A 338 30.13 12.40 0.49
C SER A 338 31.65 12.58 0.42
N ALA A 339 32.38 11.61 -0.14
CA ALA A 339 33.83 11.69 -0.31
C ALA A 339 34.28 12.79 -1.30
N LEU A 340 33.49 13.06 -2.34
CA LEU A 340 33.79 14.10 -3.33
C LEU A 340 33.47 15.52 -2.83
N ARG A 341 32.51 15.69 -1.91
CA ARG A 341 32.23 17.01 -1.30
C ARG A 341 33.26 17.43 -0.26
N GLN A 342 33.94 16.48 0.38
CA GLN A 342 35.00 16.78 1.34
C GLN A 342 36.33 17.13 0.66
N SER A 343 36.57 16.72 -0.59
CA SER A 343 37.77 17.12 -1.33
C SER A 343 37.66 18.47 -2.05
N GLU A 344 36.47 19.07 -2.10
CA GLU A 344 36.21 20.35 -2.78
C GLU A 344 36.06 21.55 -1.83
N ALA A 345 36.23 21.37 -0.52
CA ALA A 345 36.31 22.49 0.42
C ALA A 345 37.76 23.02 0.48
N PRO A 346 38.08 24.22 -0.04
CA PRO A 346 39.35 24.84 0.26
C PRO A 346 39.41 25.17 1.75
N GLU A 347 40.50 24.78 2.40
CA GLU A 347 40.84 25.20 3.76
C GLU A 347 40.83 26.75 3.82
N GLN A 348 39.92 27.29 4.61
CA GLN A 348 39.96 28.65 5.14
C GLN A 348 39.68 28.59 6.65
#